data_AF-A0A7Y8CE09-F1
#
_entry.id   AF-A0A7Y8CE09-F1
#
_cell.length_a   1.000
_cell.length_b   1.000
_cell.length_c   1.000
_cell.angle_alpha   90.00
_cell.angle_beta   90.00
_cell.angle_gamma   90.00
#
_symmetry.space_group_name_H-M   'P 1'
#
loop_
_entity.id
_entity.type
_entity.pdbx_description
1 polymer ?
#
loop_
_entity_poly.entity_id
_entity_poly.type
_entity_poly.pdbx_seq_one_letter_code
_entity_poly.pdbx_strand_id
1 'polypeptide(L)'
;MGRHTTNGKAKGFTLIELLVVMAIIATLMTLVMPQYFRQHTKAQETVLRHNLVSIRQALDHYREDKGSNPESLEDLVNDRYLREIPRDPITGRRDTWRLQSGEDSGFGDVHSGAEGRAGDGTDYGSW
;
A
#
# COMPACT_ATOMS: atom_id res chain seq x y z
N MET A 1 -73.25 11.23 -2.98
CA MET A 1 -72.02 10.44 -3.22
C MET A 1 -70.98 10.76 -2.14
N GLY A 2 -70.81 9.91 -1.12
CA GLY A 2 -69.75 10.06 -0.12
C GLY A 2 -68.54 9.20 -0.48
N ARG A 3 -67.37 9.81 -0.68
CA ARG A 3 -66.11 9.09 -0.92
C ARG A 3 -65.46 8.74 0.42
N HIS A 4 -65.36 7.45 0.73
CA HIS A 4 -64.48 6.97 1.80
C HIS A 4 -63.03 6.97 1.32
N THR A 5 -62.22 7.86 1.85
CA THR A 5 -60.76 7.80 1.74
C THR A 5 -60.22 6.90 2.84
N THR A 6 -59.86 5.65 2.52
CA THR A 6 -59.19 4.76 3.46
C THR A 6 -57.75 5.24 3.66
N ASN A 7 -57.51 5.95 4.76
CA ASN A 7 -56.18 6.38 5.16
C ASN A 7 -55.40 5.14 5.66
N GLY A 8 -54.54 4.57 4.81
CA GLY A 8 -53.65 3.48 5.18
C GLY A 8 -52.66 3.98 6.23
N LYS A 9 -52.74 3.44 7.45
CA LYS A 9 -51.78 3.76 8.52
C LYS A 9 -50.37 3.40 8.05
N ALA A 10 -49.52 4.39 7.84
CA ALA A 10 -48.10 4.18 7.62
C ALA A 10 -47.53 3.48 8.87
N LYS A 11 -47.11 2.23 8.72
CA LYS A 11 -46.41 1.50 9.79
C LYS A 11 -44.98 2.03 9.84
N GLY A 12 -44.60 2.63 10.97
CA GLY A 12 -43.20 2.99 11.25
C GLY A 12 -42.39 1.78 11.69
N PHE A 13 -41.07 1.83 11.49
CA PHE A 13 -40.14 0.84 12.02
C PHE A 13 -40.14 0.83 13.55
N THR A 14 -40.02 -0.35 14.14
CA THR A 14 -39.87 -0.53 15.59
C THR A 14 -38.41 -0.42 16.01
N LEU A 15 -38.17 -0.07 17.29
CA LEU A 15 -36.81 -0.08 17.86
C LEU A 15 -36.17 -1.47 17.78
N ILE A 16 -36.97 -2.53 17.92
CA ILE A 16 -36.50 -3.92 17.85
C ILE A 16 -35.96 -4.24 16.45
N GLU A 17 -36.64 -3.80 15.38
CA GLU A 17 -36.15 -4.01 14.01
C GLU A 17 -34.78 -3.33 13.78
N LEU A 18 -34.60 -2.11 14.27
CA LEU A 18 -33.31 -1.42 14.16
C LEU A 18 -32.21 -2.16 14.93
N LEU A 19 -32.51 -2.65 16.15
CA LEU A 19 -31.57 -3.42 16.95
C LEU A 19 -31.14 -4.73 16.25
N VAL A 20 -32.08 -5.45 15.65
CA VAL A 20 -31.79 -6.67 14.89
C VAL A 20 -30.92 -6.36 13.67
N VAL A 21 -31.20 -5.27 12.93
CA VAL A 21 -30.38 -4.85 11.78
C VAL A 21 -28.96 -4.51 12.20
N MET A 22 -28.79 -3.74 13.28
CA MET A 22 -27.47 -3.40 13.79
C MET A 22 -26.69 -4.65 14.24
N ALA A 23 -27.37 -5.61 14.87
CA ALA A 23 -26.76 -6.89 15.27
C ALA A 23 -26.27 -7.70 14.06
N ILE A 24 -27.06 -7.75 12.98
CA ILE A 24 -26.67 -8.41 11.72
C ILE A 24 -25.46 -7.71 11.10
N ILE A 25 -25.48 -6.37 11.00
CA ILE A 25 -24.37 -5.59 10.44
C ILE A 25 -23.09 -5.81 11.26
N ALA A 26 -23.17 -5.74 12.60
CA ALA A 26 -22.02 -5.98 13.47
C ALA A 26 -21.43 -7.37 13.26
N THR A 27 -22.29 -8.39 13.12
CA THR A 27 -21.87 -9.77 12.83
C THR A 27 -21.16 -9.87 11.48
N LEU A 28 -21.70 -9.24 10.43
CA LEU A 28 -21.08 -9.24 9.10
C LEU A 28 -19.73 -8.51 9.08
N MET A 29 -19.58 -7.41 9.82
CA MET A 29 -18.32 -6.67 9.88
C MET A 29 -17.16 -7.53 10.40
N THR A 30 -17.42 -8.47 11.33
CA THR A 30 -16.39 -9.37 11.86
C THR A 30 -15.75 -10.25 10.77
N LEU A 31 -16.50 -10.61 9.73
CA LEU A 31 -16.03 -11.44 8.62
C LEU A 31 -15.28 -10.61 7.56
N VAL A 32 -15.69 -9.37 7.35
CA VAL A 32 -15.16 -8.50 6.28
C VAL A 32 -13.81 -7.89 6.65
N MET A 33 -13.66 -7.44 7.90
CA MET A 33 -12.48 -6.70 8.36
C MET A 33 -11.13 -7.42 8.12
N PRO A 34 -10.94 -8.71 8.47
CA PRO A 34 -9.66 -9.38 8.22
C PRO A 34 -9.34 -9.52 6.73
N GLN A 35 -10.35 -9.69 5.88
CA GLN A 35 -10.15 -9.76 4.44
C GLN A 35 -9.72 -8.40 3.87
N TYR A 36 -10.32 -7.32 4.34
CA TYR A 36 -9.95 -5.97 3.94
C TYR A 36 -8.46 -5.68 4.18
N PHE A 37 -7.97 -5.96 5.40
CA PHE A 37 -6.55 -5.76 5.73
C PHE A 37 -5.61 -6.59 4.85
N ARG A 38 -5.93 -7.85 4.56
CA ARG A 38 -5.13 -8.69 3.65
C ARG A 38 -5.02 -8.09 2.25
N GLN A 39 -6.13 -7.60 1.70
CA GLN A 39 -6.13 -6.98 0.37
C GLN A 39 -5.35 -5.66 0.36
N HIS A 40 -5.48 -4.87 1.42
CA HIS A 40 -4.72 -3.64 1.58
C HIS A 40 -3.21 -3.92 1.62
N THR A 41 -2.76 -4.84 2.47
CA THR A 41 -1.35 -5.24 2.54
C THR A 41 -0.84 -5.77 1.21
N LYS A 42 -1.60 -6.64 0.53
CA LYS A 42 -1.24 -7.16 -0.80
C LYS A 42 -1.07 -6.04 -1.84
N ALA A 43 -1.92 -5.01 -1.79
CA ALA A 43 -1.78 -3.85 -2.67
C ALA A 43 -0.51 -3.06 -2.35
N GLN A 44 -0.20 -2.85 -1.06
CA GLN A 44 1.06 -2.21 -0.64
C GLN A 44 2.28 -3.02 -1.10
N GLU A 45 2.28 -4.35 -0.93
CA GLU A 45 3.35 -5.24 -1.40
C GLU A 45 3.57 -5.15 -2.91
N THR A 46 2.48 -5.08 -3.68
CA THR A 46 2.54 -4.95 -5.15
C THR A 46 3.21 -3.63 -5.54
N VAL A 47 2.81 -2.53 -4.89
CA VAL A 47 3.42 -1.21 -5.11
C VAL A 47 4.88 -1.19 -4.66
N LEU A 48 5.22 -1.87 -3.55
CA LEU A 48 6.58 -1.94 -3.04
C LEU A 48 7.51 -2.59 -4.07
N ARG A 49 7.13 -3.76 -4.59
CA ARG A 49 7.90 -4.46 -5.62
C ARG A 49 8.05 -3.62 -6.88
N HIS A 50 6.98 -2.95 -7.31
CA HIS A 50 7.04 -2.05 -8.47
C HIS A 50 8.03 -0.88 -8.23
N ASN A 51 7.99 -0.26 -7.06
CA ASN A 51 8.89 0.86 -6.72
C ASN A 51 10.35 0.40 -6.66
N LEU A 52 10.63 -0.76 -6.06
CA LEU A 52 11.96 -1.36 -6.03
C LEU A 52 12.50 -1.63 -7.44
N VAL A 53 11.69 -2.25 -8.31
CA VAL A 53 12.06 -2.45 -9.72
C VAL A 53 12.34 -1.13 -10.42
N SER A 54 11.50 -0.12 -10.20
CA SER A 54 11.69 1.21 -10.81
C SER A 54 12.99 1.88 -10.37
N ILE A 55 13.33 1.79 -9.08
CA ILE A 55 14.60 2.34 -8.56
C ILE A 55 15.79 1.55 -9.11
N ARG A 56 15.71 0.22 -9.15
CA ARG A 56 16.78 -0.65 -9.71
C ARG A 56 17.03 -0.36 -11.19
N GLN A 57 15.98 -0.17 -11.98
CA GLN A 57 16.12 0.27 -13.37
C GLN A 57 16.80 1.64 -13.50
N ALA A 58 16.47 2.58 -12.61
CA ALA A 58 17.14 3.88 -12.57
C ALA A 58 18.63 3.76 -12.19
N LEU A 59 18.98 2.81 -11.28
CA LEU A 59 20.37 2.50 -10.96
C LEU A 59 21.12 1.93 -12.15
N ASP A 60 20.51 0.98 -12.86
CA ASP A 60 21.14 0.37 -14.03
C ASP A 60 21.39 1.41 -15.13
N HIS A 61 20.42 2.28 -15.42
CA HIS A 61 20.62 3.39 -16.35
C HIS A 61 21.69 4.38 -15.89
N TYR A 62 21.73 4.71 -14.60
CA TYR A 62 22.78 5.58 -14.06
C TYR A 62 24.17 4.98 -14.29
N ARG A 63 24.33 3.66 -14.07
CA ARG A 63 25.59 2.94 -14.32
C ARG A 63 25.96 2.93 -15.80
N GLU A 64 24.99 2.66 -16.67
CA GLU A 64 25.21 2.65 -18.12
C GLU A 64 25.73 3.99 -18.63
N ASP A 65 25.20 5.10 -18.11
CA ASP A 65 25.55 6.45 -18.56
C ASP A 65 26.80 7.02 -17.88
N LYS A 66 27.02 6.74 -16.59
CA LYS A 66 28.08 7.34 -15.77
C LYS A 66 29.26 6.41 -15.49
N GLY A 67 29.11 5.11 -15.71
CA GLY A 67 30.12 4.09 -15.40
C GLY A 67 30.44 3.92 -13.91
N SER A 68 29.57 4.39 -13.01
CA SER A 68 29.72 4.30 -11.55
C SER A 68 28.35 4.24 -10.88
N ASN A 69 28.28 3.83 -9.61
CA ASN A 69 27.02 3.86 -8.85
C ASN A 69 26.81 5.24 -8.22
N PRO A 70 25.55 5.64 -7.99
CA PRO A 70 25.26 6.83 -7.19
C PRO A 70 25.61 6.60 -5.71
N GLU A 71 25.89 7.69 -4.99
CA GLU A 71 26.16 7.65 -3.54
C GLU A 71 24.85 7.67 -2.72
N SER A 72 23.80 8.26 -3.30
CA SER A 72 22.50 8.45 -2.66
C SER A 72 21.32 8.36 -3.64
N LEU A 73 20.10 8.11 -3.15
CA LEU A 73 18.91 8.12 -4.01
C LEU A 73 18.61 9.53 -4.55
N GLU A 74 19.08 10.55 -3.85
CA GLU A 74 19.00 11.95 -4.26
C GLU A 74 19.75 12.21 -5.55
N ASP A 75 20.88 11.53 -5.80
CA ASP A 75 21.65 11.65 -7.04
C ASP A 75 20.82 11.21 -8.25
N LEU A 76 20.05 10.12 -8.11
CA LEU A 76 19.14 9.66 -9.16
C LEU A 76 18.06 10.70 -9.50
N VAL A 77 17.62 11.48 -8.52
CA VAL A 77 16.64 12.56 -8.75
C VAL A 77 17.28 13.78 -9.38
N ASN A 78 18.44 14.19 -8.87
CA ASN A 78 19.19 15.36 -9.36
C ASN A 78 19.59 15.18 -10.82
N ASP A 79 20.06 13.98 -11.17
CA ASP A 79 20.47 13.62 -12.53
C ASP A 79 19.30 13.13 -13.41
N ARG A 80 18.06 13.24 -12.91
CA ARG A 80 16.79 13.00 -13.66
C ARG A 80 16.52 11.54 -14.09
N TYR A 81 17.18 10.56 -13.49
CA TYR A 81 16.82 9.14 -13.65
C TYR A 81 15.53 8.79 -12.89
N LEU A 82 15.30 9.46 -11.75
CA LEU A 82 14.04 9.42 -11.02
C LEU A 82 13.38 10.80 -11.03
N ARG A 83 12.05 10.83 -11.18
CA ARG A 83 11.28 12.07 -11.00
C ARG A 83 11.24 12.51 -9.55
N GLU A 84 11.12 11.55 -8.65
CA GLU A 84 11.14 11.72 -7.21
C GLU A 84 11.46 10.37 -6.56
N ILE A 85 11.97 10.38 -5.32
CA ILE A 85 12.15 9.16 -4.52
C ILE A 85 10.77 8.63 -4.15
N PRO A 86 10.36 7.42 -4.58
CA PRO A 86 9.05 6.90 -4.27
C PRO A 86 8.89 6.65 -2.76
N ARG A 87 7.65 6.71 -2.29
CA ARG A 87 7.32 6.32 -0.91
C ARG A 87 7.31 4.79 -0.81
N ASP A 88 7.97 4.25 0.22
CA ASP A 88 7.80 2.87 0.64
C ASP A 88 6.36 2.71 1.16
N PRO A 89 5.50 1.91 0.50
CA PRO A 89 4.10 1.82 0.84
C PRO A 89 3.84 1.06 2.14
N ILE A 90 4.81 0.30 2.67
CA ILE A 90 4.68 -0.44 3.94
C ILE A 90 5.02 0.48 5.11
N THR A 91 6.14 1.21 5.04
CA THR A 91 6.52 2.18 6.09
C THR A 91 5.75 3.49 5.98
N GLY A 92 5.20 3.78 4.80
CA GLY A 92 4.58 5.06 4.49
C GLY A 92 5.58 6.20 4.43
N ARG A 93 6.88 5.97 4.21
CA ARG A 93 7.94 7.00 4.24
C ARG A 93 8.85 6.93 3.00
N ARG A 94 9.61 7.99 2.72
CA ARG A 94 10.54 8.06 1.56
C ARG A 94 12.00 7.87 1.94
N ASP A 95 12.31 7.95 3.24
CA ASP A 95 13.66 7.95 3.81
C ASP A 95 14.01 6.62 4.51
N THR A 96 13.20 5.57 4.29
CA THR A 96 13.40 4.26 4.92
C THR A 96 14.14 3.29 4.02
N TRP A 97 14.37 3.60 2.75
CA TRP A 97 15.09 2.73 1.82
C TRP A 97 16.48 2.38 2.34
N ARG A 98 16.82 1.09 2.33
CA ARG A 98 18.13 0.59 2.76
C ARG A 98 19.02 0.44 1.54
N LEU A 99 20.09 1.21 1.48
CA LEU A 99 21.06 1.17 0.39
C LEU A 99 22.11 0.11 0.69
N GLN A 100 22.33 -0.81 -0.25
CA GLN A 100 23.36 -1.83 -0.16
C GLN A 100 24.51 -1.45 -1.07
N SER A 101 25.73 -1.38 -0.54
CA SER A 101 26.95 -1.09 -1.32
C SER A 101 27.16 -2.11 -2.43
N GLY A 102 27.59 -1.63 -3.60
CA GLY A 102 27.94 -2.47 -4.74
C GLY A 102 29.39 -2.92 -4.71
N GLU A 103 29.82 -3.60 -5.79
CA GLU A 103 31.23 -3.93 -6.03
C GLU A 103 32.06 -2.68 -6.35
N ASP A 104 31.44 -1.70 -7.01
CA ASP A 104 31.98 -0.36 -7.27
C ASP A 104 31.60 0.66 -6.17
N SER A 105 32.23 1.84 -6.20
CA SER A 105 31.87 2.98 -5.33
C SER A 105 30.40 3.36 -5.49
N GLY A 106 29.70 3.62 -4.38
CA GLY A 106 28.27 3.92 -4.32
C GLY A 106 27.40 2.70 -3.99
N PHE A 107 26.07 2.82 -4.11
CA PHE A 107 25.16 1.72 -3.78
C PHE A 107 24.77 0.87 -5.00
N GLY A 108 24.89 -0.44 -4.80
CA GLY A 108 24.65 -1.53 -5.74
C GLY A 108 23.17 -1.89 -5.88
N ASP A 109 22.46 -1.80 -4.77
CA ASP A 109 21.08 -2.25 -4.68
C ASP A 109 20.32 -1.46 -3.61
N VAL A 110 18.99 -1.53 -3.65
CA VAL A 110 18.09 -0.88 -2.71
C VAL A 110 17.10 -1.91 -2.17
N HIS A 111 16.87 -1.87 -0.86
CA HIS A 111 15.91 -2.72 -0.18
C HIS A 111 14.87 -1.90 0.58
N SER A 112 13.71 -2.49 0.85
CA SER A 112 12.72 -1.86 1.73
C SER A 112 13.26 -1.67 3.14
N GLY A 113 12.87 -0.56 3.77
CA GLY A 113 13.12 -0.32 5.19
C GLY A 113 12.12 -0.97 6.13
N ALA A 114 11.06 -1.56 5.58
CA ALA A 114 9.98 -2.10 6.36
C ALA A 114 10.42 -3.28 7.22
N GLU A 115 9.86 -3.35 8.42
CA GLU A 115 10.02 -4.47 9.32
C GLU A 115 8.91 -5.49 9.10
N GLY A 116 9.21 -6.75 9.43
CA GLY A 116 8.26 -7.85 9.33
C GLY A 116 8.32 -8.60 8.00
N ARG A 117 7.33 -9.47 7.83
CA ARG A 117 7.22 -10.41 6.72
C ARG A 117 6.07 -10.06 5.79
N ALA A 118 6.29 -10.30 4.52
CA ALA A 118 5.27 -10.27 3.50
C ALA A 118 4.34 -11.48 3.57
N GLY A 119 3.24 -11.43 2.81
CA GLY A 119 2.28 -12.51 2.68
C GLY A 119 2.85 -13.83 2.15
N ASP A 120 4.00 -13.81 1.48
CA ASP A 120 4.74 -14.99 1.02
C ASP A 120 5.75 -15.54 2.05
N GLY A 121 5.88 -14.90 3.22
CA GLY A 121 6.77 -15.30 4.30
C GLY A 121 8.20 -14.77 4.20
N THR A 122 8.55 -14.07 3.12
CA THR A 122 9.85 -13.39 3.00
C THR A 122 9.88 -12.09 3.80
N ASP A 123 11.07 -11.68 4.26
CA ASP A 123 11.22 -10.45 5.02
C ASP A 123 11.27 -9.25 4.07
N TYR A 124 10.57 -8.15 4.39
CA TYR A 124 10.55 -6.97 3.53
C TYR A 124 11.94 -6.40 3.29
N GLY A 125 12.82 -6.46 4.31
CA GLY A 125 14.20 -6.01 4.19
C GLY A 125 15.10 -6.86 3.28
N SER A 126 14.58 -7.95 2.70
CA SER A 126 15.26 -8.74 1.66
C SER A 126 14.76 -8.44 0.25
N TRP A 127 13.76 -7.57 0.11
CA TRP A 127 13.18 -7.16 -1.17
C TRP A 127 13.80 -5.91 -1.71
#